data_AF-A0A940L7J4-F1
#
_entry.id   AF-A0A940L7J4-F1
#
_cell.length_a   1.000
_cell.length_b   1.000
_cell.length_c   1.000
_cell.angle_alpha   90.00
_cell.angle_beta   90.00
_cell.angle_gamma   90.00
#
_symmetry.space_group_name_H-M   'P 1'
#
loop_
_entity.id
_entity.type
_entity.pdbx_description
1 polymer ?
#
loop_
_entity_poly.entity_id
_entity_poly.type
_entity_poly.pdbx_seq_one_letter_code
_entity_poly.pdbx_strand_id
1 'polypeptide(L)'
;MKLQTVSALFSVISLAACAPEVQFSEGAAQLASSEFPTHLKSVTQNFEVKENADIDVLFVVDNSGSMDAEQKNFSSKINGFMNLIQGMNWHVALTTTDSRVNTLASDKSSRAWGDGQFRPFDSDSGSQFVLKADEISLTEAQTKLSKALNVGLLGDGEERAIYASYRAV
;
A
#
# COMPACT_ATOMS: atom_id res chain seq x y z
N MET A 1 1.89 -46.82 -54.04
CA MET A 1 1.41 -46.43 -52.69
C MET A 1 0.70 -45.10 -52.81
N LYS A 2 -0.60 -45.08 -52.50
CA LYS A 2 -1.43 -43.88 -52.40
C LYS A 2 -1.03 -43.12 -51.14
N LEU A 3 -0.93 -41.78 -51.20
CA LEU A 3 -1.17 -40.94 -50.04
C LEU A 3 -1.95 -39.70 -50.49
N GLN A 4 -3.15 -39.57 -49.95
CA GLN A 4 -4.15 -38.56 -50.26
C GLN A 4 -3.87 -37.27 -49.49
N THR A 5 -4.27 -36.16 -50.11
CA THR A 5 -4.40 -34.81 -49.58
C THR A 5 -5.38 -34.75 -48.40
N VAL A 6 -5.03 -33.99 -47.36
CA VAL A 6 -6.00 -33.39 -46.42
C VAL A 6 -5.56 -31.97 -46.10
N SER A 7 -6.42 -31.02 -46.43
CA SER A 7 -6.35 -29.61 -46.07
C SER A 7 -7.12 -29.42 -44.75
N ALA A 8 -6.59 -28.65 -43.80
CA ALA A 8 -7.33 -28.26 -42.61
C ALA A 8 -6.99 -26.81 -42.23
N LEU A 9 -8.03 -25.96 -42.25
CA LEU A 9 -8.01 -24.58 -41.76
C LEU A 9 -7.66 -24.55 -40.27
N PHE A 10 -6.69 -23.72 -39.87
CA PHE A 10 -6.53 -23.32 -38.48
C PHE A 10 -7.29 -22.02 -38.22
N SER A 11 -8.40 -22.16 -37.51
CA SER A 11 -9.19 -21.06 -36.96
C SER A 11 -8.49 -20.51 -35.71
N VAL A 12 -8.33 -19.18 -35.65
CA VAL A 12 -7.85 -18.45 -34.48
C VAL A 12 -9.01 -18.32 -33.50
N ILE A 13 -8.85 -18.84 -32.28
CA ILE A 13 -9.76 -18.57 -31.16
C ILE A 13 -8.95 -17.90 -30.05
N SER A 14 -9.27 -16.64 -29.80
CA SER A 14 -8.84 -15.87 -28.62
C SER A 14 -9.98 -15.89 -27.60
N LEU A 15 -9.73 -16.32 -26.36
CA LEU A 15 -10.54 -16.04 -25.15
C LEU A 15 -9.60 -16.26 -23.95
N ALA A 16 -9.20 -15.24 -23.20
CA ALA A 16 -9.94 -14.46 -22.20
C ALA A 16 -9.51 -14.88 -20.78
N ALA A 17 -9.19 -13.87 -20.00
CA ALA A 17 -8.56 -13.85 -18.68
C ALA A 17 -9.06 -14.89 -17.66
N CYS A 18 -8.11 -15.50 -16.94
CA CYS A 18 -8.36 -16.12 -15.65
C CYS A 18 -8.58 -15.05 -14.59
N ALA A 19 -9.83 -14.82 -14.19
CA ALA A 19 -10.17 -14.37 -12.84
C ALA A 19 -11.02 -15.48 -12.20
N PRO A 20 -10.83 -15.82 -10.91
CA PRO A 20 -11.59 -16.88 -10.28
C PRO A 20 -13.06 -16.46 -10.15
N GLU A 21 -13.94 -17.18 -10.85
CA GLU A 21 -15.38 -17.08 -10.71
C GLU A 21 -15.79 -17.56 -9.32
N VAL A 22 -16.43 -16.70 -8.54
CA VAL A 22 -17.03 -17.08 -7.26
C VAL A 22 -18.30 -17.88 -7.56
N GLN A 23 -18.16 -19.21 -7.60
CA GLN A 23 -19.29 -20.13 -7.71
C GLN A 23 -19.97 -20.29 -6.35
N PHE A 24 -21.19 -19.76 -6.22
CA PHE A 24 -22.05 -20.09 -5.09
C PHE A 24 -22.77 -21.41 -5.38
N SER A 25 -22.36 -22.48 -4.70
CA SER A 25 -23.09 -23.75 -4.72
C SER A 25 -24.29 -23.64 -3.77
N GLU A 26 -25.49 -23.92 -4.29
CA GLU A 26 -26.67 -24.10 -3.45
C GLU A 26 -26.48 -25.36 -2.60
N GLY A 27 -26.18 -25.16 -1.32
CA GLY A 27 -26.20 -26.23 -0.33
C GLY A 27 -27.65 -26.64 -0.06
N ALA A 28 -28.14 -27.63 -0.80
CA ALA A 28 -29.34 -28.35 -0.41
C ALA A 28 -29.02 -29.21 0.83
N ALA A 29 -29.35 -28.71 2.01
CA ALA A 29 -29.41 -29.50 3.25
C ALA A 29 -30.65 -29.10 4.06
N GLN A 30 -31.79 -29.61 3.60
CA GLN A 30 -32.89 -30.18 4.37
C GLN A 30 -33.14 -29.60 5.78
N LEU A 31 -34.02 -28.59 5.85
CA LEU A 31 -34.61 -28.14 7.11
C LEU A 31 -35.79 -29.06 7.47
N ALA A 32 -35.62 -29.79 8.57
CA ALA A 32 -36.66 -30.58 9.20
C ALA A 32 -37.87 -29.70 9.56
N SER A 33 -39.06 -30.29 9.41
CA SER A 33 -40.36 -29.71 9.71
C SER A 33 -40.43 -29.12 11.12
N SER A 34 -40.53 -27.80 11.20
CA SER A 34 -41.00 -27.07 12.37
C SER A 34 -42.01 -26.05 11.88
N GLU A 35 -43.28 -26.27 12.23
CA GLU A 35 -44.44 -25.46 11.85
C GLU A 35 -44.37 -24.09 12.56
N PHE A 36 -43.59 -23.16 12.00
CA PHE A 36 -43.73 -21.73 12.29
C PHE A 36 -43.93 -21.00 10.97
N PRO A 37 -44.95 -20.13 10.82
CA PRO A 37 -45.15 -19.36 9.61
C PRO A 37 -44.09 -18.25 9.56
N THR A 38 -42.87 -18.59 9.14
CA THR A 38 -41.85 -17.60 8.84
C THR A 38 -42.15 -17.06 7.45
N HIS A 39 -42.71 -15.85 7.41
CA HIS A 39 -42.94 -15.12 6.17
C HIS A 39 -41.58 -14.67 5.61
N LEU A 40 -40.90 -15.56 4.88
CA LEU A 40 -39.61 -15.29 4.27
C LEU A 40 -39.80 -14.29 3.13
N LYS A 41 -39.47 -13.01 3.38
CA LYS A 41 -39.31 -12.02 2.31
C LYS A 41 -37.92 -12.18 1.71
N SER A 42 -37.87 -12.66 0.47
CA SER A 42 -36.66 -12.54 -0.34
C SER A 42 -36.39 -11.06 -0.60
N VAL A 43 -35.26 -10.56 -0.12
CA VAL A 43 -34.79 -9.20 -0.35
C VAL A 43 -33.55 -9.28 -1.22
N THR A 44 -33.70 -8.90 -2.48
CA THR A 44 -32.56 -8.74 -3.40
C THR A 44 -32.07 -7.31 -3.30
N GLN A 45 -30.83 -7.12 -2.87
CA GLN A 45 -30.15 -5.82 -2.91
C GLN A 45 -29.07 -5.87 -3.99
N ASN A 46 -29.12 -4.90 -4.91
CA ASN A 46 -28.06 -4.69 -5.87
C ASN A 46 -27.09 -3.68 -5.28
N PHE A 47 -25.82 -4.06 -5.15
CA PHE A 47 -24.74 -3.16 -4.76
C PHE A 47 -23.84 -2.91 -5.97
N GLU A 48 -23.49 -1.65 -6.18
CA GLU A 48 -22.46 -1.26 -7.15
C GLU A 48 -21.12 -1.27 -6.40
N VAL A 49 -20.25 -2.25 -6.70
CA VAL A 49 -18.87 -2.21 -6.22
C VAL A 49 -18.12 -1.23 -7.12
N LYS A 50 -17.98 0.01 -6.66
CA LYS A 50 -17.05 0.96 -7.29
C LYS A 50 -15.65 0.56 -6.86
N GLU A 51 -14.74 0.37 -7.83
CA GLU A 51 -13.31 0.37 -7.55
C GLU A 51 -12.93 1.76 -7.04
N ASN A 52 -12.98 1.93 -5.72
CA ASN A 52 -12.48 3.13 -5.08
C ASN A 52 -10.99 2.90 -4.86
N ALA A 53 -10.20 3.31 -5.85
CA ALA A 53 -8.75 3.11 -5.88
C ALA A 53 -8.00 4.26 -5.19
N ASP A 54 -8.61 4.90 -4.20
CA ASP A 54 -7.95 5.92 -3.37
C ASP A 54 -7.20 5.22 -2.24
N ILE A 55 -5.91 5.50 -2.08
CA ILE A 55 -5.08 4.89 -1.03
C ILE A 55 -4.15 5.90 -0.37
N ASP A 56 -4.19 5.96 0.95
CA ASP A 56 -3.23 6.73 1.75
C ASP A 56 -2.24 5.77 2.41
N VAL A 57 -0.95 6.03 2.21
CA VAL A 57 0.14 5.22 2.77
C VAL A 57 0.99 6.10 3.67
N LEU A 58 1.01 5.77 4.96
CA LEU A 58 1.92 6.38 5.92
C LEU A 58 3.08 5.43 6.23
N PHE A 59 4.28 5.82 5.84
CA PHE A 59 5.50 5.17 6.30
C PHE A 59 5.86 5.68 7.69
N VAL A 60 5.98 4.78 8.65
CA VAL A 60 6.42 5.08 10.02
C VAL A 60 7.75 4.35 10.24
N VAL A 61 8.84 5.11 10.30
CA VAL A 61 10.19 4.53 10.32
C VAL A 61 10.84 4.68 11.70
N ASP A 62 11.34 3.56 12.23
CA ASP A 62 12.18 3.55 13.41
C ASP A 62 13.58 4.09 13.08
N ASN A 63 13.94 5.17 13.76
CA ASN A 63 15.20 5.87 13.56
C ASN A 63 16.17 5.76 14.74
N SER A 64 15.93 4.79 15.63
CA SER A 64 16.84 4.46 16.73
C SER A 64 18.18 3.95 16.22
N GLY A 65 19.23 4.10 17.03
CA GLY A 65 20.57 3.62 16.69
C GLY A 65 20.66 2.12 16.40
N SER A 66 19.70 1.34 16.90
CA SER A 66 19.63 -0.11 16.66
C SER A 66 19.26 -0.47 15.22
N MET A 67 18.72 0.47 14.45
CA MET A 67 18.24 0.26 13.08
C MET A 67 19.30 0.51 11.99
N ASP A 68 20.59 0.64 12.34
CA ASP A 68 21.67 0.96 11.39
C ASP A 68 21.75 -0.02 10.21
N ALA A 69 21.74 -1.31 10.51
CA ALA A 69 21.85 -2.34 9.48
C ALA A 69 20.61 -2.38 8.57
N GLU A 70 19.44 -2.13 9.15
CA GLU A 70 18.14 -2.11 8.48
C GLU A 70 18.04 -0.90 7.55
N GLN A 71 18.42 0.30 8.02
CA GLN A 71 18.35 1.52 7.23
C GLN A 71 19.31 1.52 6.03
N LYS A 72 20.51 0.93 6.19
CA LYS A 72 21.47 0.75 5.07
C LYS A 72 20.88 -0.04 3.90
N ASN A 73 19.95 -0.96 4.18
CA ASN A 73 19.32 -1.82 3.18
C ASN A 73 17.85 -1.47 2.92
N PHE A 74 17.33 -0.39 3.51
CA PHE A 74 15.90 -0.08 3.41
C PHE A 74 15.52 0.36 2.00
N SER A 75 16.34 1.22 1.38
CA SER A 75 16.11 1.72 0.01
C SER A 75 16.12 0.61 -1.03
N SER A 76 16.87 -0.48 -0.82
CA SER A 76 16.84 -1.63 -1.75
C SER A 76 15.61 -2.51 -1.54
N LYS A 77 15.12 -2.64 -0.30
CA LYS A 77 13.92 -3.42 0.05
C LYS A 77 12.61 -2.78 -0.42
N ILE A 78 12.54 -1.46 -0.45
CA ILE A 78 11.33 -0.72 -0.87
C ILE A 78 11.23 -0.54 -2.40
N ASN A 79 12.22 -1.02 -3.15
CA ASN A 79 12.24 -0.85 -4.59
C ASN A 79 11.02 -1.52 -5.24
N GLY A 80 10.32 -0.77 -6.09
CA GLY A 80 9.10 -1.23 -6.77
C GLY A 80 7.82 -1.09 -5.97
N PHE A 81 7.85 -0.54 -4.75
CA PHE A 81 6.63 -0.27 -3.96
C PHE A 81 5.62 0.57 -4.76
N MET A 82 6.08 1.64 -5.43
CA MET A 82 5.17 2.50 -6.20
C MET A 82 4.50 1.76 -7.37
N ASN A 83 5.11 0.68 -7.89
CA ASN A 83 4.50 -0.12 -8.95
C ASN A 83 3.34 -0.97 -8.43
N LEU A 84 3.34 -1.36 -7.14
CA LEU A 84 2.23 -2.08 -6.53
C LEU A 84 0.97 -1.22 -6.42
N ILE A 85 1.16 0.09 -6.33
CA ILE A 85 0.09 1.08 -6.22
C ILE A 85 -0.14 1.87 -7.51
N GLN A 86 0.40 1.38 -8.63
CA GLN A 86 0.20 1.97 -9.94
C GLN A 86 -1.28 1.89 -10.35
N GLY A 87 -1.79 2.96 -10.93
CA GLY A 87 -3.18 3.05 -11.39
C GLY A 87 -4.19 3.43 -10.29
N MET A 88 -3.72 3.57 -9.05
CA MET A 88 -4.49 4.08 -7.92
C MET A 88 -4.26 5.59 -7.73
N ASN A 89 -5.21 6.26 -7.10
CA ASN A 89 -5.06 7.64 -6.64
C ASN A 89 -4.45 7.62 -5.24
N TRP A 90 -3.13 7.63 -5.19
CA TRP A 90 -2.39 7.43 -3.96
C TRP A 90 -1.87 8.74 -3.36
N HIS A 91 -1.80 8.77 -2.02
CA HIS A 91 -1.02 9.72 -1.25
C HIS A 91 0.00 8.98 -0.39
N VAL A 92 1.25 9.40 -0.40
CA VAL A 92 2.32 8.78 0.41
C VAL A 92 2.94 9.83 1.32
N ALA A 93 2.92 9.56 2.61
CA ALA A 93 3.55 10.37 3.65
C ALA A 93 4.57 9.55 4.44
N LEU A 94 5.46 10.23 5.14
CA LEU A 94 6.52 9.62 5.94
C LEU A 94 6.62 10.33 7.29
N THR A 95 6.69 9.56 8.37
CA THR A 95 7.03 10.02 9.71
C THR A 95 8.00 9.04 10.39
N THR A 96 8.48 9.39 11.58
CA THR A 96 9.36 8.53 12.38
C THR A 96 8.73 8.22 13.73
N THR A 97 9.23 7.17 14.37
CA THR A 97 8.78 6.78 15.71
C THR A 97 9.30 7.69 16.83
N ASP A 98 10.29 8.56 16.53
CA ASP A 98 10.90 9.49 17.48
C ASP A 98 9.82 10.32 18.17
N SER A 99 9.79 10.28 19.50
CA SER A 99 8.76 10.95 20.29
C SER A 99 8.98 12.46 20.40
N ARG A 100 10.14 12.95 19.91
CA ARG A 100 10.58 14.32 20.11
C ARG A 100 10.55 15.12 18.82
N VAL A 101 10.28 16.42 18.94
CA VAL A 101 10.24 17.38 17.84
C VAL A 101 11.10 18.60 18.20
N ASN A 102 11.76 19.20 17.20
CA ASN A 102 12.64 20.37 17.38
C ASN A 102 13.74 20.13 18.41
N THR A 103 14.25 18.90 18.48
CA THR A 103 15.29 18.53 19.45
C THR A 103 16.68 18.58 18.86
N LEU A 104 17.64 18.99 19.68
CA LEU A 104 19.05 18.81 19.38
C LEU A 104 19.42 17.36 19.67
N ALA A 105 19.89 16.64 18.65
CA ALA A 105 20.51 15.35 18.86
C ALA A 105 21.84 15.51 19.63
N SER A 106 22.41 14.41 20.12
CA SER A 106 23.67 14.43 20.91
C SER A 106 24.86 15.03 20.16
N ASP A 107 24.79 15.04 18.83
CA ASP A 107 25.76 15.68 17.93
C ASP A 107 25.48 17.17 17.65
N LYS A 108 24.47 17.75 18.33
CA LYS A 108 23.97 19.13 18.19
C LYS A 108 23.29 19.43 16.84
N SER A 109 22.96 18.41 16.04
CA SER A 109 22.10 18.60 14.87
C SER A 109 20.66 18.89 15.30
N SER A 110 20.01 19.86 14.65
CA SER A 110 18.60 20.19 14.90
C SER A 110 17.70 19.20 14.17
N ARG A 111 16.82 18.52 14.90
CA ARG A 111 15.80 17.65 14.34
C ARG A 111 14.49 18.40 14.25
N ALA A 112 14.17 18.85 13.04
CA ALA A 112 12.95 19.63 12.79
C ALA A 112 11.66 18.80 12.79
N TRP A 113 11.76 17.46 12.91
CA TRP A 113 10.65 16.54 12.69
C TRP A 113 10.73 15.34 13.64
N GLY A 114 9.55 14.84 14.02
CA GLY A 114 9.30 13.74 14.96
C GLY A 114 7.93 13.94 15.59
N ASP A 115 7.54 13.12 16.55
CA ASP A 115 6.27 13.26 17.28
C ASP A 115 5.03 13.24 16.35
N GLY A 116 5.10 12.38 15.32
CA GLY A 116 4.07 12.23 14.28
C GLY A 116 4.12 13.28 13.16
N GLN A 117 5.05 14.24 13.20
CA GLN A 117 5.19 15.19 12.09
C GLN A 117 5.73 14.51 10.83
N PHE A 118 5.24 14.96 9.67
CA PHE A 118 5.73 14.46 8.39
C PHE A 118 7.14 14.96 8.10
N ARG A 119 7.96 14.04 7.59
CA ARG A 119 9.27 14.35 7.02
C ARG A 119 9.08 14.76 5.55
N PRO A 120 9.74 15.83 5.07
CA PRO A 120 9.70 16.17 3.67
C PRO A 120 10.49 15.16 2.83
N PHE A 121 9.96 14.82 1.66
CA PHE A 121 10.58 13.95 0.65
C PHE A 121 11.67 14.64 -0.15
N ASP A 122 11.66 15.97 -0.18
CA ASP A 122 12.65 16.78 -0.87
C ASP A 122 13.68 17.34 0.12
N SER A 123 14.96 17.15 -0.22
CA SER A 123 16.09 17.73 0.51
C SER A 123 16.29 19.21 0.20
N ASP A 124 15.79 19.69 -0.94
CA ASP A 124 16.18 20.97 -1.52
C ASP A 124 15.19 22.08 -1.13
N SER A 125 13.88 21.81 -1.21
CA SER A 125 12.82 22.74 -0.75
C SER A 125 12.35 22.49 0.69
N GLY A 126 12.55 21.28 1.23
CA GLY A 126 12.02 20.88 2.54
C GLY A 126 10.49 20.99 2.69
N SER A 127 9.75 21.11 1.58
CA SER A 127 8.33 21.52 1.60
C SER A 127 7.36 20.44 1.09
N GLN A 128 7.85 19.39 0.43
CA GLN A 128 7.01 18.31 -0.08
C GLN A 128 6.85 17.20 0.97
N PHE A 129 5.77 17.22 1.73
CA PHE A 129 5.49 16.26 2.81
C PHE A 129 4.63 15.06 2.39
N VAL A 130 3.90 15.21 1.28
CA VAL A 130 3.03 14.16 0.73
C VAL A 130 3.33 14.05 -0.75
N LEU A 131 3.59 12.84 -1.22
CA LEU A 131 3.67 12.53 -2.65
C LEU A 131 2.26 12.16 -3.12
N LYS A 132 1.85 12.63 -4.30
CA LYS A 132 0.51 12.37 -4.86
C LYS A 132 0.58 11.83 -6.29
N ALA A 133 -0.38 11.00 -6.66
CA ALA A 133 -0.42 10.37 -7.98
C ALA A 133 -0.50 11.35 -9.17
N ASP A 134 -1.11 12.52 -8.98
CA ASP A 134 -1.33 13.54 -10.00
C ASP A 134 -0.18 14.56 -10.12
N GLU A 135 0.68 14.65 -9.10
CA GLU A 135 1.74 15.66 -9.02
C GLU A 135 3.13 15.14 -9.46
N ILE A 136 3.37 13.83 -9.40
CA ILE A 136 4.71 13.25 -9.61
C ILE A 136 4.67 11.89 -10.33
N SER A 137 5.65 11.64 -11.19
CA SER A 137 5.77 10.33 -11.87
C SER A 137 6.14 9.20 -10.91
N LEU A 138 5.70 7.96 -11.19
CA LEU A 138 6.01 6.79 -10.34
C LEU A 138 7.51 6.58 -10.11
N THR A 139 8.33 6.78 -11.14
CA THR A 139 9.79 6.63 -11.05
C THR A 139 10.41 7.68 -10.13
N GLU A 140 9.95 8.93 -10.23
CA GLU A 140 10.43 10.01 -9.38
C GLU A 140 9.93 9.84 -7.94
N ALA A 141 8.66 9.46 -7.75
CA ALA A 141 8.09 9.14 -6.44
C ALA A 141 8.85 8.01 -5.75
N GLN A 142 9.16 6.93 -6.46
CA GLN A 142 9.97 5.83 -5.94
C GLN A 142 11.37 6.30 -5.53
N THR A 143 11.99 7.17 -6.32
CA THR A 143 13.32 7.73 -6.01
C THR A 143 13.28 8.61 -4.77
N LYS A 144 12.30 9.52 -4.68
CA LYS A 144 12.09 10.39 -3.51
C LYS A 144 11.80 9.59 -2.25
N LEU A 145 10.89 8.62 -2.32
CA LEU A 145 10.57 7.71 -1.21
C LEU A 145 11.82 6.94 -0.76
N SER A 146 12.55 6.33 -1.68
CA SER A 146 13.75 5.53 -1.35
C SER A 146 14.84 6.36 -0.67
N LYS A 147 15.01 7.64 -1.08
CA LYS A 147 15.94 8.58 -0.46
C LYS A 147 15.43 9.04 0.92
N ALA A 148 14.13 9.35 1.03
CA ALA A 148 13.51 9.85 2.24
C ALA A 148 13.34 8.77 3.32
N LEU A 149 13.38 7.49 3.00
CA LEU A 149 13.29 6.44 4.02
C LEU A 149 14.59 6.26 4.82
N ASN A 150 15.73 6.75 4.31
CA ASN A 150 16.95 6.84 5.10
C ASN A 150 16.88 8.06 6.02
N VAL A 151 16.28 7.86 7.19
CA VAL A 151 16.00 8.88 8.23
C VAL A 151 17.18 9.12 9.17
N GLY A 152 18.22 8.28 9.08
CA GLY A 152 19.36 8.31 9.98
C GLY A 152 19.04 7.68 11.34
N LEU A 153 20.04 7.70 12.23
CA LEU A 153 20.09 6.83 13.42
C LEU A 153 20.08 7.58 14.74
N LEU A 154 19.74 8.87 14.70
CA LEU A 154 19.77 9.74 15.87
C LEU A 154 18.42 9.82 16.60
N GLY A 155 17.53 8.85 16.36
CA GLY A 155 16.27 8.67 17.13
C GLY A 155 16.56 8.49 18.62
N ASP A 156 15.56 8.73 19.47
CA ASP A 156 15.69 8.40 20.89
C ASP A 156 15.63 6.88 21.11
N GLY A 157 16.01 6.46 22.33
CA GLY A 157 15.69 5.10 22.78
C GLY A 157 14.23 4.92 23.20
N GLU A 158 13.38 5.95 23.08
CA GLU A 158 11.99 5.98 23.52
C GLU A 158 11.02 6.10 22.33
N GLU A 159 11.25 5.27 21.31
CA GLU A 159 10.46 5.23 20.09
C GLU A 159 9.00 4.85 20.36
N ARG A 160 8.03 5.59 19.79
CA ARG A 160 6.59 5.38 20.02
C ARG A 160 5.80 5.31 18.72
N ALA A 161 5.95 4.20 18.00
CA ALA A 161 5.35 4.03 16.67
C ALA A 161 3.83 4.23 16.63
N ILE A 162 3.09 3.65 17.57
CA ILE A 162 1.62 3.81 17.64
C ILE A 162 1.24 5.28 17.87
N TYR A 163 1.98 5.96 18.75
CA TYR A 163 1.72 7.36 19.08
C TYR A 163 2.03 8.29 17.91
N ALA A 164 3.17 8.08 17.24
CA ALA A 164 3.54 8.81 16.03
C ALA A 164 2.51 8.62 14.91
N SER A 165 2.04 7.38 14.70
CA SER A 165 1.01 7.07 13.71
C SER A 165 -0.30 7.80 14.01
N TYR A 166 -0.77 7.74 15.27
CA TYR A 166 -2.01 8.39 15.68
C TYR A 166 -1.98 9.91 15.50
N ARG A 167 -0.82 10.55 15.71
CA ARG A 167 -0.67 12.00 15.60
C ARG A 167 -0.47 12.52 14.18
N ALA A 168 -0.12 11.63 13.26
CA ALA A 168 0.13 11.94 11.88
C ALA A 168 -1.15 12.04 11.04
N VAL A 169 -2.28 11.54 11.56
CA VAL A 169 -3.60 11.50 10.91
C VAL A 169 -4.57 12.51 11.52
#